data_AF-A0A2G9REY5-F1
#
_entry.id   AF-A0A2G9REY5-F1
#
_cell.length_a   1.000
_cell.length_b   1.000
_cell.length_c   1.000
_cell.angle_alpha   90.00
_cell.angle_beta   90.00
_cell.angle_gamma   90.00
#
_symmetry.space_group_name_H-M   'P 1'
#
loop_
_entity.id
_entity.type
_entity.pdbx_description
1 polymer ?
#
loop_
_entity_poly.entity_id
_entity_poly.type
_entity_poly.pdbx_seq_one_letter_code
_entity_poly.pdbx_strand_id
1 'polypeptide(L)'
;MATIGVTRGFGDHDLKVYNSNIYIKPFLSSVPGVEVYDLSKCEHGPDDVVVMGTDGLWDVITDNEVAEIVQRVLASHGPDEPSRYNLAAQELVLRTRGVRKESGWRLPNGKLASLDDISVFVIPLNSEQSN
;
A
#
# COMPACT_ATOMS: atom_id res chain seq x y z
N MET A 1 -14.17 -6.37 21.52
CA MET A 1 -12.76 -6.59 21.11
C MET A 1 -12.67 -8.03 20.62
N ALA A 2 -11.96 -8.26 19.49
CA ALA A 2 -12.03 -9.42 18.59
C ALA A 2 -13.15 -9.34 17.53
N THR A 3 -13.06 -8.32 16.67
CA THR A 3 -13.75 -8.31 15.38
C THR A 3 -12.67 -8.37 14.32
N ILE A 4 -12.70 -9.39 13.47
CA ILE A 4 -11.83 -9.45 12.30
C ILE A 4 -12.26 -8.35 11.32
N GLY A 5 -11.32 -7.50 10.91
CA GLY A 5 -11.59 -6.37 10.01
C GLY A 5 -11.69 -6.75 8.54
N VAL A 6 -11.42 -8.02 8.21
CA VAL A 6 -11.31 -8.52 6.84
C VAL A 6 -12.24 -9.71 6.60
N THR A 7 -12.68 -9.86 5.35
CA THR A 7 -13.48 -11.02 4.90
C THR A 7 -12.63 -12.11 4.26
N ARG A 8 -11.35 -11.80 3.98
CA ARG A 8 -10.39 -12.74 3.39
C ARG A 8 -9.04 -12.67 4.09
N GLY A 9 -8.39 -13.82 4.26
CA GLY A 9 -7.12 -13.94 4.97
C GLY A 9 -6.66 -15.39 5.10
N PHE A 10 -5.34 -15.57 5.16
CA PHE A 10 -4.72 -16.84 5.55
C PHE A 10 -4.72 -17.00 7.07
N GLY A 11 -4.61 -18.24 7.57
CA GLY A 11 -4.56 -18.50 9.01
C GLY A 11 -5.91 -18.40 9.71
N ASP A 12 -5.88 -17.96 10.97
CA ASP A 12 -7.04 -17.83 11.87
C ASP A 12 -7.91 -19.09 12.01
N HIS A 13 -7.28 -20.27 11.94
CA HIS A 13 -7.98 -21.55 11.98
C HIS A 13 -8.74 -21.80 13.28
N ASP A 14 -8.19 -21.32 14.41
CA ASP A 14 -8.79 -21.50 15.74
C ASP A 14 -9.66 -20.32 16.17
N LEU A 15 -9.75 -19.26 15.35
CA LEU A 15 -10.52 -18.08 15.68
C LEU A 15 -12.03 -18.38 15.60
N LYS A 16 -12.75 -17.99 16.64
CA LYS A 16 -14.20 -18.21 16.79
C LYS A 16 -14.95 -16.89 16.84
N VAL A 17 -16.20 -16.91 16.39
CA VAL A 17 -17.13 -15.78 16.54
C VAL A 17 -17.33 -15.51 18.03
N TYR A 18 -17.27 -14.24 18.41
CA TYR A 18 -17.36 -13.80 19.80
C TYR A 18 -18.54 -14.43 20.54
N ASN A 19 -18.27 -14.96 21.74
CA ASN A 19 -19.25 -15.63 22.59
C ASN A 19 -19.97 -16.82 21.93
N SER A 20 -19.29 -17.56 21.04
CA SER A 20 -19.83 -18.76 20.41
C SER A 20 -18.75 -19.84 20.22
N ASN A 21 -19.18 -21.05 19.85
CA ASN A 21 -18.28 -22.13 19.44
C ASN A 21 -18.13 -22.24 17.91
N ILE A 22 -18.58 -21.22 17.17
CA ILE A 22 -18.53 -21.22 15.70
C ILE A 22 -17.18 -20.68 15.25
N TYR A 23 -16.44 -21.48 14.49
CA TYR A 23 -15.19 -21.05 13.87
C TYR A 23 -15.46 -20.05 12.75
N ILE A 24 -14.58 -19.06 12.58
CA ILE A 24 -14.74 -18.07 11.51
C ILE A 24 -14.42 -18.64 10.13
N LYS A 25 -13.68 -19.74 10.05
CA LYS A 25 -13.56 -20.54 8.82
C LYS A 25 -14.83 -21.40 8.69
N PRO A 26 -15.49 -21.44 7.51
CA PRO A 26 -15.01 -21.00 6.19
C PRO A 26 -15.40 -19.56 5.79
N PHE A 27 -16.01 -18.75 6.67
CA PHE A 27 -16.45 -17.38 6.36
C PHE A 27 -15.29 -16.40 6.09
N LEU A 28 -14.14 -16.60 6.74
CA LEU A 28 -12.88 -15.95 6.37
C LEU A 28 -12.21 -16.74 5.23
N SER A 29 -12.39 -16.34 3.98
CA SER A 29 -11.83 -17.09 2.85
C SER A 29 -10.34 -16.82 2.64
N SER A 30 -9.55 -17.84 2.32
CA SER A 30 -8.16 -17.65 1.85
C SER A 30 -8.05 -17.52 0.33
N VAL A 31 -9.18 -17.44 -0.38
CA VAL A 31 -9.20 -17.37 -1.85
C VAL A 31 -8.99 -15.92 -2.30
N PRO A 32 -7.95 -15.61 -3.10
CA PRO A 32 -7.68 -14.25 -3.55
C PRO A 32 -8.68 -13.78 -4.61
N GLY A 33 -8.75 -12.47 -4.82
CA GLY A 33 -9.25 -11.88 -6.08
C GLY A 33 -8.09 -11.83 -7.08
N VAL A 34 -8.37 -12.08 -8.36
CA VAL A 34 -7.35 -12.08 -9.42
C VAL A 34 -7.79 -11.12 -10.52
N GLU A 35 -6.96 -10.10 -10.75
CA GLU A 35 -7.06 -9.20 -11.90
C GLU A 35 -5.81 -9.34 -12.75
N VAL A 36 -5.97 -9.36 -14.07
CA VAL A 36 -4.88 -9.57 -15.02
C VAL A 36 -4.67 -8.30 -15.82
N TYR A 37 -3.48 -7.71 -15.66
CA TYR A 37 -3.00 -6.60 -16.47
C TYR A 37 -2.00 -7.12 -17.51
N ASP A 38 -2.30 -6.90 -18.79
CA ASP A 38 -1.47 -7.34 -19.90
C ASP A 38 -0.49 -6.24 -20.30
N LEU A 39 0.76 -6.37 -19.87
CA LEU A 39 1.85 -5.42 -20.12
C LEU A 39 2.10 -5.16 -21.62
N SER A 40 1.71 -6.09 -22.50
CA SER A 40 1.92 -5.91 -23.94
C SER A 40 0.93 -4.94 -24.60
N LYS A 41 -0.14 -4.55 -23.90
CA LYS A 41 -1.20 -3.69 -24.44
C LYS A 41 -0.93 -2.20 -24.27
N CYS A 42 0.09 -1.83 -23.51
CA CYS A 42 0.44 -0.44 -23.24
C CYS A 42 1.95 -0.26 -23.33
N GLU A 43 2.40 0.89 -23.81
CA GLU A 43 3.80 1.29 -23.67
C GLU A 43 4.00 1.85 -22.26
N HIS A 44 5.09 1.44 -21.61
CA HIS A 44 5.43 1.86 -20.26
C HIS A 44 6.75 2.62 -20.25
N GLY A 45 6.68 3.88 -19.85
CA GLY A 45 7.83 4.70 -19.55
C GLY A 45 8.42 4.40 -18.16
N PRO A 46 9.57 5.01 -17.85
CA PRO A 46 10.24 4.83 -16.55
C PRO A 46 9.43 5.37 -15.35
N ASP A 47 8.36 6.12 -15.60
CA ASP A 47 7.50 6.68 -14.56
C ASP A 47 6.22 5.86 -14.34
N ASP A 48 5.97 4.85 -15.19
CA ASP A 48 4.82 3.96 -15.05
C ASP A 48 5.15 2.86 -14.03
N VAL A 49 4.41 2.86 -12.92
CA VAL A 49 4.67 1.99 -11.78
C VAL A 49 3.38 1.40 -11.22
N VAL A 50 3.49 0.25 -10.56
CA VAL A 50 2.48 -0.28 -9.65
C VAL A 50 2.87 0.06 -8.23
N VAL A 51 1.94 0.65 -7.49
CA VAL A 51 2.10 0.89 -6.05
C VAL A 51 1.30 -0.14 -5.28
N MET A 52 1.94 -0.84 -4.35
CA MET A 52 1.29 -1.75 -3.42
C MET A 52 1.56 -1.29 -1.99
N GLY A 53 0.58 -1.37 -1.10
CA GLY A 53 0.78 -1.06 0.31
C GLY A 53 -0.25 -1.71 1.22
N THR A 54 0.05 -1.76 2.52
CA THR A 54 -0.90 -2.19 3.57
C THR A 54 -2.00 -1.13 3.78
N ASP A 55 -3.09 -1.50 4.46
CA ASP A 55 -4.15 -0.57 4.89
C ASP A 55 -3.61 0.61 5.71
N GLY A 56 -2.53 0.40 6.47
CA GLY A 56 -1.78 1.49 7.10
C GLY A 56 -1.40 2.64 6.15
N LEU A 57 -1.25 2.41 4.84
CA LEU A 57 -1.12 3.44 3.80
C LEU A 57 -2.49 4.02 3.40
N TRP A 58 -3.36 3.14 2.93
CA TRP A 58 -4.60 3.50 2.22
C TRP A 58 -5.70 4.07 3.12
N ASP A 59 -5.64 3.84 4.43
CA ASP A 59 -6.60 4.39 5.39
C ASP A 59 -6.47 5.92 5.57
N VAL A 60 -5.32 6.50 5.19
CA VAL A 60 -5.01 7.90 5.52
C VAL A 60 -4.67 8.77 4.32
N ILE A 61 -4.27 8.19 3.19
CA ILE A 61 -4.04 8.91 1.94
C ILE A 61 -4.77 8.24 0.77
N THR A 62 -5.23 9.05 -0.17
CA THR A 62 -5.99 8.59 -1.34
C THR A 62 -5.10 8.15 -2.49
N ASP A 63 -5.65 7.36 -3.42
CA ASP A 63 -4.96 6.91 -4.64
C ASP A 63 -4.39 8.08 -5.45
N ASN A 64 -5.12 9.20 -5.52
CA ASN A 64 -4.66 10.41 -6.21
C ASN A 64 -3.47 11.06 -5.48
N GLU A 65 -3.51 11.15 -4.15
CA GLU A 65 -2.39 11.69 -3.36
C GLU A 65 -1.15 10.79 -3.51
N VAL A 66 -1.33 9.46 -3.54
CA VAL A 66 -0.26 8.50 -3.81
C VAL A 66 0.35 8.75 -5.20
N ALA A 67 -0.49 8.85 -6.24
CA ALA A 67 -0.04 9.09 -7.60
C ALA A 67 0.73 10.41 -7.73
N GLU A 68 0.24 11.50 -7.13
CA GLU A 68 0.91 12.80 -7.13
C GLU A 68 2.27 12.77 -6.42
N ILE A 69 2.36 12.06 -5.28
CA ILE A 69 3.62 11.90 -4.54
C ILE A 69 4.63 11.13 -5.38
N VAL A 70 4.21 10.00 -5.96
CA VAL A 70 5.08 9.14 -6.78
C VAL A 70 5.56 9.91 -8.01
N GLN A 71 4.66 10.52 -8.78
CA GLN A 71 5.01 11.31 -9.96
C GLN A 71 5.99 12.44 -9.63
N ARG A 72 5.79 13.15 -8.51
CA ARG A 72 6.71 14.22 -8.08
C ARG A 72 8.10 13.67 -7.76
N VAL A 73 8.19 12.56 -7.03
CA VAL A 73 9.48 11.95 -6.67
C VAL A 73 10.20 11.45 -7.91
N LEU A 74 9.49 10.72 -8.77
CA LEU A 74 10.03 10.21 -10.03
C LEU A 74 10.52 11.37 -10.91
N ALA A 75 9.72 12.40 -11.16
CA ALA A 75 10.11 13.55 -11.99
C ALA A 75 11.31 14.35 -11.45
N SER A 76 11.62 14.22 -10.16
CA SER A 76 12.77 14.89 -9.53
C SER A 76 14.09 14.11 -9.66
N HIS A 77 14.05 12.88 -10.18
CA HIS A 77 15.21 11.99 -10.33
C HIS A 77 15.34 11.52 -11.77
N GLY A 78 16.57 11.16 -12.18
CA GLY A 78 16.81 10.66 -13.53
C GLY A 78 16.05 9.35 -13.81
N PRO A 79 15.56 9.12 -15.04
CA PRO A 79 14.82 7.90 -15.38
C PRO A 79 15.66 6.63 -15.23
N ASP A 80 16.99 6.75 -15.36
CA ASP A 80 17.94 5.64 -15.23
C ASP A 80 18.39 5.39 -13.79
N GLU A 81 17.87 6.14 -12.80
CA GLU A 81 18.28 6.02 -11.40
C GLU A 81 17.39 5.01 -10.64
N PRO A 82 17.85 3.77 -10.34
CA PRO A 82 16.97 2.75 -9.75
C PRO A 82 16.55 3.10 -8.32
N SER A 83 17.30 3.97 -7.64
CA SER A 83 17.00 4.44 -6.29
C SER A 83 15.66 5.19 -6.21
N ARG A 84 15.19 5.77 -7.33
CA ARG A 84 13.99 6.63 -7.39
C ARG A 84 12.74 5.92 -6.91
N TYR A 85 12.60 4.61 -7.17
CA TYR A 85 11.46 3.82 -6.73
C TYR A 85 11.49 3.58 -5.21
N ASN A 86 12.68 3.32 -4.64
CA ASN A 86 12.86 3.21 -3.18
C ASN A 86 12.57 4.54 -2.49
N LEU A 87 13.00 5.67 -3.08
CA LEU A 87 12.70 7.01 -2.57
C LEU A 87 11.21 7.32 -2.63
N ALA A 88 10.52 6.91 -3.70
CA ALA A 88 9.07 7.07 -3.81
C ALA A 88 8.34 6.26 -2.72
N ALA A 89 8.72 4.99 -2.51
CA ALA A 89 8.17 4.17 -1.44
C ALA A 89 8.45 4.78 -0.05
N GLN A 90 9.67 5.27 0.18
CA GLN A 90 10.04 5.94 1.43
C GLN A 90 9.24 7.21 1.67
N GLU A 91 9.06 8.05 0.65
CA GLU A 91 8.26 9.27 0.76
C GLU A 91 6.80 8.94 1.10
N LEU A 92 6.21 7.91 0.47
CA LEU A 92 4.87 7.43 0.81
C LEU A 92 4.77 7.00 2.29
N VAL A 93 5.72 6.22 2.79
CA VAL A 93 5.76 5.83 4.22
C VAL A 93 5.87 7.04 5.14
N LEU A 94 6.79 7.98 4.84
CA LEU A 94 7.01 9.16 5.68
C LEU A 94 5.78 10.08 5.72
N ARG A 95 5.13 10.28 4.56
CA ARG A 95 3.91 11.07 4.44
C ARG A 95 2.78 10.48 5.27
N THR A 96 2.61 9.17 5.18
CA THR A 96 1.56 8.39 5.85
C THR A 96 1.75 8.34 7.37
N ARG A 97 3.01 8.19 7.82
CA ARG A 97 3.38 8.24 9.25
C ARG A 97 3.09 9.61 9.87
N GLY A 98 3.21 10.67 9.07
CA GLY A 98 3.04 12.04 9.53
C GLY A 98 4.03 12.44 10.63
N VAL A 99 3.67 13.47 11.39
CA VAL A 99 4.50 14.05 12.44
C VAL A 99 3.80 13.94 13.79
N ARG A 100 4.56 13.61 14.84
CA ARG A 100 4.04 13.58 16.21
C ARG A 100 3.80 15.01 16.72
N LYS A 101 2.55 15.35 17.01
CA LYS A 101 2.12 16.57 17.69
C LYS A 101 1.57 16.24 19.07
N GLU A 102 1.28 17.25 19.89
CA GLU A 102 0.68 17.06 21.23
C GLU A 102 -0.64 16.26 21.18
N SER A 103 -1.41 16.41 20.10
CA SER A 103 -2.66 15.68 19.87
C SER A 103 -2.48 14.30 19.21
N GLY A 104 -1.25 13.81 19.04
CA GLY A 104 -0.90 12.54 18.41
C GLY A 104 -0.23 12.70 17.03
N TRP A 105 -0.10 11.60 16.30
CA TRP A 105 0.45 11.62 14.94
C TRP A 105 -0.54 12.29 13.97
N ARG A 106 -0.04 13.23 13.17
CA ARG A 106 -0.86 14.07 12.28
C ARG A 106 -0.22 14.26 10.91
N LEU A 107 -1.07 14.23 9.90
CA LEU A 107 -0.74 14.63 8.54
C LEU A 107 -0.61 16.17 8.42
N PRO A 108 -0.02 16.70 7.34
CA PRO A 108 0.10 18.15 7.13
C PRO A 108 -1.24 18.90 7.14
N ASN A 109 -2.31 18.26 6.69
CA ASN A 109 -3.67 18.80 6.68
C ASN A 109 -4.37 18.74 8.06
N GLY A 110 -3.69 18.27 9.11
CA GLY A 110 -4.22 18.18 10.47
C GLY A 110 -5.07 16.94 10.76
N LYS A 111 -5.31 16.07 9.77
CA LYS A 111 -5.96 14.76 9.98
C LYS A 111 -5.04 13.81 10.75
N LEU A 112 -5.64 12.78 11.35
CA LEU A 112 -4.90 11.68 11.97
C LEU A 112 -4.00 11.02 10.92
N ALA A 113 -2.73 10.81 11.30
CA ALA A 113 -1.83 9.96 10.51
C ALA A 113 -2.03 8.49 10.88
N SER A 114 -1.40 7.60 10.13
CA SER A 114 -1.54 6.16 10.37
C SER A 114 -0.99 5.77 11.73
N LEU A 115 -1.70 4.84 12.38
CA LEU A 115 -1.33 4.25 13.67
C LEU A 115 -1.00 2.76 13.53
N ASP A 116 -0.89 2.27 12.29
CA ASP A 116 -0.65 0.86 11.95
C ASP A 116 0.73 0.67 11.31
N ASP A 117 1.13 -0.58 11.10
CA ASP A 117 2.32 -0.93 10.34
C ASP A 117 2.14 -0.54 8.86
N ILE A 118 3.09 0.22 8.34
CA ILE A 118 3.07 0.71 6.96
C ILE A 118 4.15 -0.02 6.17
N SER A 119 3.75 -0.77 5.14
CA SER A 119 4.65 -1.34 4.14
C SER A 119 4.22 -0.89 2.75
N VAL A 120 5.17 -0.47 1.92
CA VAL A 120 4.91 0.05 0.57
C VAL A 120 5.93 -0.50 -0.42
N PHE A 121 5.47 -0.91 -1.59
CA PHE A 121 6.28 -1.25 -2.77
C PHE A 121 5.92 -0.30 -3.91
N VAL A 122 6.94 0.20 -4.61
CA VAL A 122 6.80 0.92 -5.87
C VAL A 122 7.56 0.13 -6.92
N ILE A 123 6.84 -0.46 -7.87
CA ILE A 123 7.36 -1.46 -8.81
C ILE A 123 7.30 -0.88 -10.23
N PRO A 124 8.44 -0.67 -10.91
CA PRO A 124 8.44 -0.21 -12.30
C PRO A 124 7.79 -1.21 -13.25
N LEU A 125 7.03 -0.70 -14.23
CA LEU A 125 6.41 -1.50 -15.29
C LEU A 125 7.21 -1.50 -16.59
N ASN A 126 8.16 -0.58 -16.74
CA ASN A 126 9.02 -0.57 -17.92
C ASN A 126 9.92 -1.81 -17.93
N SER A 127 10.19 -2.31 -19.13
CA SER A 127 11.12 -3.42 -19.31
C SER A 127 12.54 -2.91 -19.07
N GLU A 128 13.30 -3.53 -18.16
CA GLU A 128 14.75 -3.32 -18.17
C GLU A 128 15.29 -3.91 -19.48
N GLN A 129 15.90 -3.07 -20.33
CA GLN A 129 16.71 -3.58 -21.43
C GLN A 129 17.92 -4.28 -20.81
N SER A 130 17.86 -5.60 -20.75
CA SER A 130 19.01 -6.43 -20.40
C SER A 130 20.06 -6.21 -21.50
N ASN A 131 21.14 -5.48 -21.17
CA ASN A 131 22.35 -5.47 -22.00
C ASN A 131 23.09 -6.81 -21.88
#